data_AF-A0A5T1BQ69-F1
#
_entry.id   AF-A0A5T1BQ69-F1
#
_cell.length_a   1.000
_cell.length_b   1.000
_cell.length_c   1.000
_cell.angle_alpha   90.00
_cell.angle_beta   90.00
_cell.angle_gamma   90.00
#
_symmetry.space_group_name_H-M   'P 1'
#
loop_
_entity.id
_entity.type
_entity.pdbx_description
1 polymer ?
#
loop_
_entity_poly.entity_id
_entity_poly.type
_entity_poly.pdbx_seq_one_letter_code
_entity_poly.pdbx_strand_id
1 'polypeptide(L)'
;MNDIKFIKRQKCTINDTELELLSRDEFPLFCGCVKSDLKDDLICEQEWVISKEGVIQLKNLTPLEILYANGHDAGVVGALWEEHHREFADFIIKNNSKSVLEIGGGHGKLSQNCLNLADIKWTIVEPNSKNKHKNVDYIDGFFHKEIFNNRCFDTIVHSHTFEHIYNPHEFLEEIS
;
A
#
# COMPACT_ATOMS: atom_id res chain seq x y z
N MET A 1 14.92 -20.33 -11.95
CA MET A 1 14.06 -19.39 -11.21
C MET A 1 13.96 -19.92 -9.80
N ASN A 2 14.17 -19.09 -8.78
CA ASN A 2 13.91 -19.51 -7.40
C ASN A 2 12.40 -19.76 -7.27
N ASP A 3 12.01 -20.92 -6.75
CA ASP A 3 10.60 -21.23 -6.49
C ASP A 3 10.04 -20.22 -5.49
N ILE A 4 9.18 -19.32 -5.96
CA ILE A 4 8.49 -18.36 -5.12
C ILE A 4 7.52 -19.12 -4.22
N LYS A 5 7.70 -18.99 -2.91
CA LYS A 5 6.78 -19.55 -1.93
C LYS A 5 5.59 -18.63 -1.77
N PHE A 6 4.55 -18.85 -2.57
CA PHE A 6 3.29 -18.13 -2.45
C PHE A 6 2.58 -18.45 -1.13
N ILE A 7 1.89 -17.44 -0.60
CA ILE A 7 0.98 -17.58 0.55
C ILE A 7 -0.39 -17.95 0.00
N LYS A 8 -0.96 -19.07 0.46
CA LYS A 8 -2.24 -19.57 -0.06
C LYS A 8 -3.39 -19.24 0.89
N ARG A 9 -4.36 -18.46 0.43
CA ARG A 9 -5.63 -18.25 1.13
C ARG A 9 -6.52 -19.48 0.98
N GLN A 10 -6.94 -20.05 2.12
CA GLN A 10 -7.90 -21.14 2.15
C GLN A 10 -9.35 -20.62 2.28
N LYS A 11 -9.52 -19.44 2.85
CA LYS A 11 -10.79 -18.80 3.15
C LYS A 11 -10.74 -17.31 2.86
N CYS A 12 -11.91 -16.68 2.80
CA CYS A 12 -12.04 -15.25 2.59
C CYS A 12 -11.36 -14.44 3.70
N THR A 13 -10.51 -13.49 3.33
CA THR A 13 -9.75 -12.69 4.29
C THR A 13 -10.58 -11.76 5.17
N ILE A 14 -11.83 -11.46 4.78
CA ILE A 14 -12.70 -10.52 5.48
C ILE A 14 -13.68 -11.22 6.42
N ASN A 15 -14.16 -12.42 6.09
CA ASN A 15 -15.24 -13.06 6.85
C ASN A 15 -15.08 -14.57 7.03
N ASP A 16 -13.94 -15.13 6.63
CA ASP A 16 -13.56 -16.53 6.86
C ASP A 16 -14.51 -17.56 6.21
N THR A 17 -15.23 -17.15 5.16
CA THR A 17 -16.12 -18.03 4.35
C THR A 17 -15.37 -18.71 3.21
N GLU A 18 -16.02 -19.73 2.62
CA GLU A 18 -15.51 -20.49 1.48
C GLU A 18 -15.33 -19.62 0.23
N LEU A 19 -14.40 -20.05 -0.63
CA LEU A 19 -13.97 -19.33 -1.81
C LEU A 19 -14.28 -20.11 -3.08
N GLU A 20 -14.86 -19.43 -4.06
CA GLU A 20 -15.12 -19.96 -5.39
C GLU A 20 -14.17 -19.33 -6.40
N LEU A 21 -13.70 -20.12 -7.37
CA LEU A 21 -12.86 -19.63 -8.46
C LEU A 21 -13.66 -18.67 -9.35
N LEU A 22 -13.15 -17.46 -9.55
CA LEU A 22 -13.74 -16.47 -10.45
C LEU A 22 -13.01 -16.45 -11.79
N SER A 23 -11.68 -16.32 -11.77
CA SER A 23 -10.86 -16.30 -12.98
C SER A 23 -9.41 -16.65 -12.69
N ARG A 24 -8.64 -16.90 -13.75
CA ARG A 24 -7.20 -17.11 -13.70
C ARG A 24 -6.57 -16.43 -14.90
N ASP A 25 -5.46 -15.74 -14.66
CA ASP A 25 -4.64 -15.14 -15.70
C ASP A 25 -3.16 -15.15 -15.30
N GLU A 26 -2.25 -14.91 -16.24
CA GLU A 26 -0.82 -14.80 -16.00
C GLU A 26 -0.33 -13.39 -16.33
N PHE A 27 0.30 -12.74 -15.36
CA PHE A 27 0.82 -11.38 -15.53
C PHE A 27 2.25 -11.25 -15.01
N PRO A 28 3.06 -10.36 -15.60
CA PRO A 28 4.31 -9.94 -14.98
C PRO A 28 4.05 -9.40 -13.58
N LEU A 29 4.88 -9.80 -12.61
CA LEU A 29 4.79 -9.29 -11.24
C LEU A 29 5.03 -7.78 -11.19
N PHE A 30 6.00 -7.30 -11.98
CA PHE A 30 6.35 -5.89 -12.02
C PHE A 30 5.60 -5.17 -13.13
N CYS A 31 4.70 -4.26 -12.73
CA CYS A 31 3.86 -3.47 -13.64
C CYS A 31 4.54 -2.14 -14.03
N GLY A 32 5.74 -2.21 -14.62
CA GLY A 32 6.50 -1.02 -15.03
C GLY A 32 7.35 -1.23 -16.27
N CYS A 33 8.00 -0.17 -16.75
CA CYS A 33 8.91 -0.24 -17.88
C CYS A 33 10.28 -0.75 -17.45
N VAL A 34 10.76 -1.83 -18.07
CA VAL A 34 12.08 -2.41 -17.81
C VAL A 34 12.97 -2.33 -19.06
N LYS A 35 14.29 -2.41 -18.86
CA LYS A 35 15.28 -2.55 -19.95
C LYS A 35 15.72 -4.01 -20.15
N SER A 36 15.37 -4.90 -19.24
CA SER A 36 15.67 -6.34 -19.30
C SER A 36 14.86 -7.03 -20.39
N ASP A 37 15.27 -8.24 -20.74
CA ASP A 37 14.53 -9.07 -21.69
C ASP A 37 13.29 -9.67 -21.03
N LEU A 38 12.25 -9.98 -21.82
CA LEU A 38 11.03 -10.65 -21.34
C LEU A 38 11.29 -11.96 -20.56
N LYS A 39 12.36 -12.68 -20.90
CA LYS A 39 12.74 -13.93 -20.22
C LYS A 39 13.16 -13.72 -18.75
N ASP A 40 13.53 -12.49 -18.41
CA ASP A 40 13.95 -12.09 -17.07
C ASP A 40 12.74 -11.64 -16.23
N ASP A 41 11.57 -11.45 -16.86
CA ASP A 41 10.34 -11.09 -16.17
C ASP A 41 9.84 -12.27 -15.32
N LEU A 42 9.45 -11.92 -14.10
CA LEU A 42 8.81 -12.86 -13.22
C LEU A 42 7.31 -12.87 -13.51
N ILE A 43 6.84 -13.90 -14.20
CA ILE A 43 5.41 -14.10 -14.48
C ILE A 43 4.75 -14.82 -13.31
N CYS A 44 3.64 -14.28 -12.81
CA CYS A 44 2.85 -14.85 -11.73
C CYS A 44 1.45 -15.19 -12.20
N GLU A 45 0.95 -16.37 -11.81
CA GLU A 45 -0.45 -16.74 -11.98
C GLU A 45 -1.31 -15.98 -10.96
N GLN A 46 -2.28 -15.23 -11.46
CA GLN A 46 -3.29 -14.53 -10.67
C GLN A 46 -4.59 -15.35 -10.67
N GLU A 47 -4.75 -16.20 -9.65
CA GLU A 47 -6.02 -16.88 -9.40
C GLU A 47 -6.93 -15.98 -8.54
N TRP A 48 -7.96 -15.44 -9.17
CA TRP A 48 -8.97 -14.60 -8.52
C TRP A 48 -10.10 -15.48 -7.99
N VAL A 49 -10.46 -15.27 -6.74
CA VAL A 49 -11.52 -15.99 -6.03
C VAL A 49 -12.51 -15.01 -5.43
N ILE A 50 -13.75 -15.46 -5.26
CA ILE A 50 -14.84 -14.68 -4.70
C ILE A 50 -15.48 -15.45 -3.53
N SER A 51 -15.81 -14.74 -2.45
CA SER A 51 -16.62 -15.30 -1.36
C SER A 51 -18.11 -15.19 -1.68
N LYS A 52 -18.94 -15.94 -0.96
CA LYS A 52 -20.41 -15.84 -1.07
C LYS A 52 -20.94 -14.41 -0.83
N GLU A 53 -20.24 -13.64 -0.01
CA GLU A 53 -20.57 -12.25 0.32
C GLU A 53 -20.02 -11.23 -0.69
N GLY A 54 -19.34 -11.69 -1.75
CA GLY A 54 -18.88 -10.85 -2.85
C GLY A 54 -17.46 -10.28 -2.68
N VAL A 55 -16.66 -10.80 -1.75
CA VAL A 55 -15.27 -10.34 -1.57
C VAL A 55 -14.37 -10.99 -2.62
N ILE A 56 -13.93 -10.19 -3.59
CA ILE A 56 -12.96 -10.60 -4.60
C ILE A 56 -11.54 -10.43 -4.06
N GLN A 57 -10.71 -11.47 -4.21
CA GLN A 57 -9.33 -11.46 -3.74
C GLN A 57 -8.46 -12.43 -4.53
N LEU A 58 -7.14 -12.26 -4.45
CA LEU A 58 -6.19 -13.25 -4.96
C LEU A 58 -6.12 -14.44 -4.00
N LYS A 59 -6.08 -15.66 -4.56
CA LYS A 59 -5.92 -16.89 -3.79
C LYS A 59 -4.48 -17.15 -3.38
N ASN A 60 -3.55 -16.89 -4.30
CA ASN A 60 -2.11 -17.06 -4.09
C ASN A 60 -1.49 -15.66 -4.01
N LEU A 61 -0.85 -15.34 -2.90
CA LEU A 61 -0.22 -14.04 -2.68
C LEU A 61 1.30 -14.16 -2.79
N THR A 62 1.92 -13.21 -3.49
CA THR A 62 3.37 -13.11 -3.60
C THR A 62 3.96 -12.57 -2.30
N PRO A 63 5.08 -13.09 -1.77
CA PRO A 63 5.73 -12.48 -0.60
C PRO A 63 5.97 -10.98 -0.79
N LEU A 64 5.62 -10.17 0.22
CA LEU A 64 5.66 -8.70 0.13
C LEU A 64 7.04 -8.17 -0.25
N GLU A 65 8.11 -8.79 0.27
CA GLU A 65 9.51 -8.44 -0.04
C GLU A 65 9.84 -8.57 -1.53
N ILE A 66 9.17 -9.48 -2.24
CA ILE A 66 9.33 -9.68 -3.67
C ILE A 66 8.42 -8.69 -4.42
N LEU A 67 7.17 -8.55 -3.97
CA LEU A 67 6.17 -7.68 -4.61
C LEU A 67 6.59 -6.19 -4.58
N TYR A 68 7.14 -5.71 -3.46
CA TYR A 68 7.51 -4.31 -3.24
C TYR A 68 9.01 -4.02 -3.44
N ALA A 69 9.77 -5.00 -3.93
CA ALA A 69 11.20 -4.84 -4.23
C ALA A 69 11.48 -3.64 -5.15
N ASN A 70 10.57 -3.37 -6.09
CA ASN A 70 10.66 -2.27 -7.04
C ASN A 70 9.35 -1.47 -7.08
N GLY A 71 9.41 -0.19 -6.69
CA GLY A 71 8.33 0.76 -6.93
C GLY A 71 8.22 1.14 -8.41
N HIS A 72 7.02 1.50 -8.84
CA HIS A 72 6.73 1.97 -10.20
C HIS A 72 6.03 3.34 -10.25
N ASP A 73 6.09 4.11 -9.16
CA ASP A 73 5.63 5.50 -9.05
C ASP A 73 4.21 5.75 -9.63
N ALA A 74 3.29 4.78 -9.47
CA ALA A 74 1.90 5.00 -9.83
C ALA A 74 1.30 6.11 -8.96
N GLY A 75 0.38 6.88 -9.55
CA GLY A 75 -0.26 7.99 -8.85
C GLY A 75 0.55 9.28 -8.80
N VAL A 76 1.73 9.34 -9.45
CA VAL A 76 2.60 10.52 -9.44
C VAL A 76 2.27 11.52 -10.55
N VAL A 77 1.93 11.10 -11.76
CA VAL A 77 1.88 12.01 -12.93
C VAL A 77 0.46 12.24 -13.43
N GLY A 78 0.13 13.50 -13.72
CA GLY A 78 -1.10 13.90 -14.41
C GLY A 78 -2.00 14.80 -13.56
N ALA A 79 -2.74 15.69 -14.22
CA ALA A 79 -3.54 16.71 -13.55
C ALA A 79 -4.60 16.13 -12.59
N LEU A 80 -5.20 14.98 -12.94
CA LEU A 80 -6.17 14.31 -12.09
C LEU A 80 -5.55 13.78 -10.80
N TRP A 81 -4.32 13.25 -10.86
CA TRP A 81 -3.61 12.83 -9.65
C TRP A 81 -3.19 14.01 -8.78
N GLU A 82 -2.75 15.11 -9.39
CA GLU A 82 -2.48 16.35 -8.63
C GLU A 82 -3.73 16.86 -7.91
N GLU A 83 -4.88 16.85 -8.61
CA GLU A 83 -6.16 17.19 -8.01
C GLU A 83 -6.55 16.23 -6.88
N HIS A 84 -6.45 14.92 -7.09
CA HIS A 84 -6.70 13.92 -6.06
C HIS A 84 -5.88 14.17 -4.78
N HIS A 85 -4.56 14.39 -4.91
CA HIS A 85 -3.68 14.64 -3.76
C HIS A 85 -4.02 15.95 -3.04
N ARG A 86 -4.39 17.00 -3.80
CA ARG A 86 -4.79 18.29 -3.23
C ARG A 86 -6.12 18.20 -2.47
N GLU A 87 -7.15 17.62 -3.08
CA GLU A 87 -8.46 17.48 -2.43
C GLU A 87 -8.36 16.59 -1.18
N PHE A 88 -7.52 15.56 -1.21
CA PHE A 88 -7.30 14.72 -0.03
C PHE A 88 -6.54 15.47 1.08
N ALA A 89 -5.53 16.27 0.72
CA ALA A 89 -4.85 17.14 1.68
C ALA A 89 -5.83 18.13 2.33
N ASP A 90 -6.69 18.78 1.55
CA ASP A 90 -7.72 19.68 2.07
C ASP A 90 -8.67 18.97 3.05
N PHE A 91 -9.07 17.73 2.75
CA PHE A 91 -9.86 16.92 3.67
C PHE A 91 -9.13 16.66 5.00
N ILE A 92 -7.85 16.28 4.96
CA ILE A 92 -7.04 16.01 6.15
C ILE A 92 -6.88 17.27 7.02
N ILE A 93 -6.59 18.42 6.40
CA ILE A 93 -6.40 19.70 7.11
C ILE A 93 -7.71 20.17 7.75
N LYS A 94 -8.85 20.02 7.07
CA LYS A 94 -10.18 20.36 7.62
C LYS A 94 -10.52 19.60 8.90
N ASN A 95 -9.92 18.41 9.11
CA ASN A 95 -10.09 17.62 10.32
C ASN A 95 -9.12 17.99 11.46
N ASN A 96 -8.36 19.09 11.33
CA ASN A 96 -7.46 19.63 12.36
C ASN A 96 -6.30 18.71 12.80
N SER A 97 -5.88 17.78 11.95
CA SER A 97 -4.74 16.89 12.17
C SER A 97 -3.47 17.65 12.57
N LYS A 98 -2.71 17.17 13.57
CA LYS A 98 -1.44 17.77 14.01
C LYS A 98 -0.25 16.83 13.88
N SER A 99 -0.48 15.52 13.99
CA SER A 99 0.57 14.50 13.93
C SER A 99 0.06 13.32 13.12
N VAL A 100 0.48 13.26 11.85
CA VAL A 100 -0.03 12.28 10.88
C VAL A 100 0.97 11.15 10.67
N LEU A 101 0.47 9.91 10.74
CA LEU A 101 1.14 8.73 10.19
C LEU A 101 0.52 8.38 8.84
N GLU A 102 1.30 8.47 7.77
CA GLU A 102 0.92 8.00 6.44
C GLU A 102 1.53 6.61 6.19
N ILE A 103 0.67 5.62 5.95
CA ILE A 103 1.08 4.25 5.64
C ILE A 103 1.05 4.08 4.12
N GLY A 104 2.20 3.70 3.52
CA GLY A 104 2.33 3.56 2.06
C GLY A 104 2.46 4.89 1.33
N GLY A 105 3.08 5.89 1.95
CA GLY A 105 3.16 7.25 1.42
C GLY A 105 4.10 7.44 0.21
N GLY A 106 4.85 6.42 -0.20
CA GLY A 106 5.64 6.37 -1.43
C GLY A 106 6.39 7.68 -1.76
N HIS A 107 5.87 8.39 -2.77
CA HIS A 107 6.43 9.61 -3.34
C HIS A 107 6.22 10.89 -2.49
N GLY A 108 5.41 10.83 -1.43
CA GLY A 108 5.20 11.91 -0.46
C GLY A 108 4.44 13.12 -0.99
N LYS A 109 3.63 12.98 -2.06
CA LYS A 109 2.88 14.14 -2.59
C LYS A 109 1.79 14.59 -1.63
N LEU A 110 1.08 13.65 -1.00
CA LEU A 110 0.06 13.97 -0.02
C LEU A 110 0.66 14.76 1.14
N SER A 111 1.78 14.27 1.69
CA SER A 111 2.52 14.95 2.76
C SER A 111 2.95 16.37 2.37
N GLN A 112 3.52 16.56 1.17
CA GLN A 112 3.93 17.90 0.72
C GLN A 112 2.75 18.84 0.52
N ASN A 113 1.61 18.36 0.00
CA ASN A 113 0.40 19.17 -0.10
C ASN A 113 -0.09 19.60 1.30
N CYS A 114 -0.11 18.69 2.27
CA CYS A 114 -0.56 19.02 3.63
C CYS A 114 0.40 19.99 4.33
N LEU A 115 1.71 19.77 4.23
CA LEU A 115 2.74 20.62 4.85
C LEU A 115 2.82 22.03 4.23
N ASN A 116 2.37 22.21 3.00
CA ASN A 116 2.22 23.53 2.39
C ASN A 116 1.01 24.32 2.91
N LEU A 117 0.00 23.62 3.46
CA LEU A 117 -1.26 24.21 3.91
C LEU A 117 -1.27 24.47 5.42
N ALA A 118 -0.53 23.68 6.20
CA ALA A 118 -0.53 23.78 7.65
C ALA A 118 0.81 23.34 8.28
N ASP A 119 1.10 23.88 9.46
CA ASP A 119 2.19 23.41 10.31
C ASP A 119 1.74 22.13 11.05
N ILE A 120 2.09 20.98 10.47
CA ILE A 120 1.76 19.64 10.98
C ILE A 120 3.00 18.76 10.98
N LYS A 121 3.06 17.80 11.90
CA LYS A 121 4.09 16.76 11.87
C LYS A 121 3.64 15.62 10.97
N TRP A 122 4.53 15.14 10.12
CA TRP A 122 4.22 14.07 9.18
C TRP A 122 5.28 12.97 9.25
N THR A 123 4.83 11.73 9.43
CA THR A 123 5.65 10.53 9.34
C THR A 123 5.14 9.64 8.23
N ILE A 124 6.02 9.14 7.36
CA ILE A 124 5.70 8.13 6.35
C ILE A 124 6.34 6.80 6.76
N VAL A 125 5.56 5.72 6.73
CA VAL A 125 6.08 4.35 6.72
C VAL A 125 5.95 3.76 5.31
N GLU A 126 7.08 3.36 4.72
CA GLU A 126 7.15 2.96 3.32
C GLU A 126 8.32 1.98 3.10
N PRO A 127 8.08 0.76 2.57
CA PRO A 127 9.15 -0.20 2.26
C PRO A 127 10.08 0.26 1.13
N ASN A 128 9.63 1.16 0.24
CA ASN A 128 10.40 1.66 -0.91
C ASN A 128 10.62 3.20 -0.89
N SER A 129 11.17 3.72 0.20
CA SER A 129 11.32 5.17 0.43
C SER A 129 12.55 5.79 -0.25
N LYS A 130 12.71 5.63 -1.58
CA LYS A 130 13.90 6.12 -2.30
C LYS A 130 14.00 7.65 -2.37
N ASN A 131 12.86 8.33 -2.50
CA ASN A 131 12.77 9.78 -2.66
C ASN A 131 12.21 10.43 -1.39
N LYS A 132 13.09 10.79 -0.45
CA LYS A 132 12.70 11.35 0.85
C LYS A 132 12.73 12.88 0.87
N HIS A 133 11.72 13.48 1.49
CA HIS A 133 11.68 14.93 1.76
C HIS A 133 12.23 15.24 3.15
N LYS A 134 12.97 16.35 3.29
CA LYS A 134 13.65 16.72 4.56
C LYS A 134 12.68 17.14 5.67
N ASN A 135 11.47 17.54 5.31
CA ASN A 135 10.41 18.01 6.21
C ASN A 135 9.45 16.89 6.65
N VAL A 136 9.79 15.62 6.37
CA VAL A 136 8.99 14.44 6.70
C VAL A 136 9.88 13.43 7.41
N ASP A 137 9.36 12.82 8.47
CA ASP A 137 10.01 11.70 9.13
C ASP A 137 9.71 10.40 8.36
N TYR A 138 10.72 9.57 8.11
CA TYR A 138 10.53 8.30 7.40
C TYR A 138 10.85 7.10 8.30
N ILE A 139 10.04 6.05 8.16
CA ILE A 139 10.25 4.72 8.71
C ILE A 139 10.34 3.75 7.53
N ASP A 140 11.53 3.20 7.31
CA ASP A 140 11.79 2.32 6.16
C ASP A 140 11.32 0.91 6.50
N GLY A 141 10.32 0.42 5.77
CA GLY A 141 9.75 -0.91 5.97
C GLY A 141 8.23 -0.93 5.86
N PHE A 142 7.67 -2.13 6.04
CA PHE A 142 6.22 -2.30 6.17
C PHE A 142 5.71 -1.76 7.50
N PHE A 143 4.43 -1.40 7.54
CA PHE A 143 3.79 -1.01 8.79
C PHE A 143 3.83 -2.15 9.82
N HIS A 144 4.04 -1.78 11.08
CA HIS A 144 3.92 -2.65 12.25
C HIS A 144 3.55 -1.79 13.46
N LYS A 145 2.73 -2.33 14.39
CA LYS A 145 2.23 -1.59 15.56
C LYS A 145 3.31 -0.98 16.48
N GLU A 146 4.52 -1.51 16.48
CA GLU A 146 5.59 -1.01 17.38
C GLU A 146 6.02 0.43 17.03
N ILE A 147 5.64 0.93 15.85
CA ILE A 147 5.77 2.35 15.47
C ILE A 147 5.13 3.28 16.51
N PHE A 148 4.07 2.83 17.19
CA PHE A 148 3.36 3.60 18.22
C PHE A 148 4.04 3.61 19.59
N ASN A 149 5.01 2.73 19.86
CA ASN A 149 5.55 2.54 21.22
C ASN A 149 6.17 3.82 21.84
N ASN A 150 6.59 4.79 21.02
CA ASN A 150 7.14 6.08 21.48
C ASN A 150 6.66 7.27 20.64
N ARG A 151 5.59 7.09 19.86
CA ARG A 151 5.04 8.12 18.97
C ARG A 151 3.54 8.18 19.16
N CYS A 152 2.99 9.39 19.13
CA CYS A 152 1.55 9.60 19.15
C CYS A 152 1.15 10.29 17.85
N PHE A 153 0.19 9.68 17.16
CA PHE A 153 -0.42 10.22 15.96
C PHE A 153 -1.88 10.47 16.26
N ASP A 154 -2.37 11.65 15.92
CA ASP A 154 -3.80 11.97 16.06
C ASP A 154 -4.58 11.63 14.78
N THR A 155 -3.88 11.27 13.71
CA THR A 155 -4.46 10.88 12.43
C THR A 155 -3.58 9.85 11.75
N ILE A 156 -4.20 8.79 11.24
CA ILE A 156 -3.57 7.78 10.40
C ILE A 156 -4.22 7.87 9.02
N VAL A 157 -3.42 7.95 7.97
CA VAL A 157 -3.89 8.01 6.58
C VAL A 157 -3.22 6.95 5.73
N HIS A 158 -3.95 6.47 4.74
CA HIS A 158 -3.41 5.64 3.67
C HIS A 158 -4.21 5.92 2.39
N SER A 159 -3.56 5.89 1.23
CA SER A 159 -4.22 6.03 -0.07
C SER A 159 -3.71 4.94 -1.00
N HIS A 160 -4.61 4.14 -1.56
CA HIS A 160 -4.25 3.00 -2.39
C HIS A 160 -3.29 2.01 -1.71
N THR A 161 -3.52 1.71 -0.44
CA THR A 161 -2.68 0.81 0.36
C THR A 161 -3.48 -0.31 1.02
N PHE A 162 -4.70 -0.04 1.49
CA PHE A 162 -5.49 -1.01 2.25
C PHE A 162 -5.84 -2.25 1.44
N GLU A 163 -6.09 -2.09 0.13
CA GLU A 163 -6.33 -3.19 -0.81
C GLU A 163 -5.12 -4.13 -0.98
N HIS A 164 -3.93 -3.67 -0.59
CA HIS A 164 -2.70 -4.44 -0.64
C HIS A 164 -2.36 -5.15 0.68
N ILE A 165 -3.13 -4.90 1.75
CA ILE A 165 -2.89 -5.49 3.06
C ILE A 165 -3.34 -6.96 3.07
N TYR A 166 -2.42 -7.85 3.45
CA TYR A 166 -2.68 -9.29 3.40
C TYR A 166 -3.60 -9.77 4.52
N ASN A 167 -3.52 -9.14 5.69
CA ASN A 167 -4.37 -9.39 6.86
C ASN A 167 -5.09 -8.09 7.26
N PRO A 168 -6.21 -7.72 6.62
CA PRO A 168 -6.89 -6.45 6.87
C PRO A 168 -7.44 -6.31 8.29
N HIS A 169 -7.86 -7.42 8.93
CA HIS A 169 -8.32 -7.39 10.33
C HIS A 169 -7.20 -7.04 11.30
N GLU A 170 -6.08 -7.76 11.21
CA GLU A 170 -4.88 -7.49 12.03
C GLU A 170 -4.42 -6.04 11.83
N PHE A 171 -4.35 -5.57 10.58
CA PHE A 171 -3.99 -4.19 10.30
C PHE A 171 -4.93 -3.16 10.97
N LEU A 172 -6.25 -3.37 10.88
CA LEU A 172 -7.22 -2.47 11.51
C LEU A 172 -7.12 -2.51 13.04
N GLU A 173 -6.91 -3.69 13.63
CA GLU A 173 -6.66 -3.85 15.07
C GLU A 173 -5.37 -3.13 15.50
N GLU A 174 -4.33 -3.16 14.68
CA GLU A 174 -3.05 -2.52 14.99
C GLU A 174 -3.10 -0.99 14.92
N ILE A 175 -3.95 -0.40 14.09
CA ILE A 175 -4.09 1.07 13.96
C ILE A 175 -5.19 1.68 14.84
N SER A 176 -6.00 0.86 15.51
CA SER A 176 -7.11 1.28 16.38
C SER A 176 -6.67 1.45 17.83
#